data_AF-A0A426ZEF0-F1
#
_entry.id   AF-A0A426ZEF0-F1
#
_cell.length_a   1.000
_cell.length_b   1.000
_cell.length_c   1.000
_cell.angle_alpha   90.00
_cell.angle_beta   90.00
_cell.angle_gamma   90.00
#
_symmetry.space_group_name_H-M   'P 1'
#
loop_
_entity.id
_entity.type
_entity.pdbx_description
1 polymer ?
#
loop_
_entity_poly.entity_id
_entity_poly.type
_entity_poly.pdbx_seq_one_letter_code
_entity_poly.pdbx_strand_id
1 'polypeptide(L)'
;MHLHCAPIVLTLCKMLVASVGRKDRLYVGCRSTLARLLKLGPPDLVHWTSQRRLLNVILRNARRDHNLRWFLKYKDVIDFEARRNLVLMMLPEVKEEDELHEMLIDRSRLLPESFDYIGQVDATELQGGLFMEFKDEEATGPGVLREWFCLLCQAIFNCDNPLFLPCPRDHRRFFPNPGEFISILFTFAVVLVL
;
A
#
# COMPACT_ATOMS: atom_id res chain seq x y z
N MET A 1 -24.86 -11.65 16.26
CA MET A 1 -24.64 -10.29 15.71
C MET A 1 -23.79 -9.36 16.59
N HIS A 2 -23.94 -9.34 17.93
CA HIS A 2 -23.00 -8.62 18.84
C HIS A 2 -21.54 -9.10 18.78
N LEU A 3 -21.31 -10.34 18.31
CA LEU A 3 -19.98 -10.95 18.21
C LEU A 3 -19.02 -10.22 17.26
N HIS A 4 -19.49 -9.43 16.28
CA HIS A 4 -18.58 -8.74 15.35
C HIS A 4 -18.11 -7.37 15.87
N CYS A 5 -18.94 -6.66 16.65
CA CYS A 5 -18.57 -5.33 17.20
C CYS A 5 -17.67 -5.42 18.44
N ALA A 6 -17.75 -6.52 19.19
CA ALA A 6 -16.95 -6.71 20.39
C ALA A 6 -15.43 -6.75 20.11
N PRO A 7 -14.94 -7.56 19.15
CA PRO A 7 -13.53 -7.52 18.75
C PRO A 7 -13.10 -6.14 18.27
N ILE A 8 -13.92 -5.45 17.49
CA ILE A 8 -13.64 -4.12 16.94
C ILE A 8 -13.40 -3.10 18.05
N VAL A 9 -14.35 -3.00 18.96
CA VAL A 9 -14.25 -2.03 20.05
C VAL A 9 -13.11 -2.40 21.00
N LEU A 10 -12.88 -3.69 21.25
CA LEU A 10 -11.74 -4.14 22.04
C LEU A 10 -10.41 -3.80 21.37
N THR A 11 -10.30 -3.96 20.05
CA THR A 11 -9.12 -3.54 19.27
C THR A 11 -8.92 -2.03 19.32
N LEU A 12 -9.97 -1.23 19.05
CA LEU A 12 -9.89 0.23 19.15
C LEU A 12 -9.50 0.69 20.57
N CYS A 13 -10.05 0.07 21.61
CA CYS A 13 -9.67 0.32 23.00
C CYS A 13 -8.19 -0.02 23.24
N LYS A 14 -7.71 -1.19 22.80
CA LYS A 14 -6.30 -1.59 22.94
C LYS A 14 -5.37 -0.59 22.23
N MET A 15 -5.73 -0.17 21.02
CA MET A 15 -4.97 0.82 20.26
C MET A 15 -4.93 2.18 20.95
N LEU A 16 -6.08 2.70 21.41
CA LEU A 16 -6.14 3.95 22.16
C LEU A 16 -5.30 3.89 23.44
N VAL A 17 -5.34 2.77 24.17
CA VAL A 17 -4.46 2.56 25.32
C VAL A 17 -2.99 2.60 24.91
N ALA A 18 -2.62 1.95 23.80
CA ALA A 18 -1.25 1.94 23.31
C ALA A 18 -0.76 3.32 22.86
N SER A 19 -1.65 4.16 22.28
CA SER A 19 -1.29 5.49 21.78
C SER A 19 -1.22 6.56 22.86
N VAL A 20 -2.17 6.61 23.79
CA VAL A 20 -2.29 7.73 24.76
C VAL A 20 -2.27 7.28 26.23
N GLY A 21 -2.40 5.99 26.51
CA GLY A 21 -2.43 5.46 27.89
C GLY A 21 -3.81 5.52 28.56
N ARG A 22 -4.04 4.64 29.56
CA ARG A 22 -5.37 4.44 30.19
C ARG A 22 -5.88 5.62 31.03
N LYS A 23 -4.99 6.54 31.43
CA LYS A 23 -5.34 7.70 32.27
C LYS A 23 -5.53 8.98 31.46
N ASP A 24 -5.23 8.94 30.16
CA ASP A 24 -5.36 10.10 29.29
C ASP A 24 -6.83 10.47 29.06
N ARG A 25 -7.10 11.78 29.03
CA ARG A 25 -8.45 12.32 28.86
C ARG A 25 -9.11 11.85 27.55
N LEU A 26 -8.32 11.65 26.49
CA LEU A 26 -8.78 11.10 25.22
C LEU A 26 -9.23 9.65 25.39
N TYR A 27 -8.45 8.80 26.07
CA TYR A 27 -8.87 7.41 26.33
C TYR A 27 -10.14 7.36 27.17
N VAL A 28 -10.22 8.14 28.25
CA VAL A 28 -11.39 8.19 29.14
C VAL A 28 -12.63 8.69 28.38
N GLY A 29 -12.49 9.74 27.58
CA GLY A 29 -13.57 10.27 26.74
C GLY A 29 -14.00 9.32 25.62
N CYS A 30 -13.06 8.56 25.04
CA CYS A 30 -13.35 7.58 24.00
C CYS A 30 -14.02 6.32 24.54
N ARG A 31 -13.71 5.91 25.79
CA ARG A 31 -14.25 4.69 26.41
C ARG A 31 -15.77 4.69 26.48
N SER A 32 -16.41 5.81 26.80
CA SER A 32 -17.88 5.92 26.84
C SER A 32 -18.51 5.80 25.44
N THR A 33 -17.84 6.34 24.42
CA THR A 33 -18.26 6.25 23.02
C THR A 33 -18.08 4.84 22.44
N LEU A 34 -16.96 4.20 22.75
CA LEU A 34 -16.66 2.82 22.39
C LEU A 34 -17.62 1.83 23.07
N ALA A 35 -17.95 2.06 24.34
CA ALA A 35 -18.99 1.30 25.05
C ALA A 35 -20.38 1.46 24.39
N ARG A 36 -20.67 2.61 23.78
CA ARG A 36 -21.90 2.83 23.00
C ARG A 36 -21.87 2.06 21.68
N LEU A 37 -20.72 1.98 20.99
CA LEU A 37 -20.55 1.16 19.78
C LEU A 37 -20.74 -0.34 20.05
N LEU A 38 -20.32 -0.85 21.22
CA LEU A 38 -20.59 -2.24 21.63
C LEU A 38 -22.08 -2.55 21.78
N LYS A 39 -22.85 -1.57 22.27
CA LYS A 39 -24.28 -1.72 22.59
C LYS A 39 -25.18 -1.66 21.36
N LEU A 40 -24.77 -0.97 20.30
CA LEU A 40 -25.64 -0.68 19.15
C LEU A 40 -25.63 -1.75 18.04
N GLY A 41 -24.76 -2.76 18.11
CA GLY A 41 -24.53 -3.66 16.96
C GLY A 41 -23.90 -2.92 15.77
N PRO A 42 -23.60 -3.55 14.62
CA PRO A 42 -23.05 -2.83 13.47
C PRO A 42 -24.12 -1.88 12.95
N PRO A 43 -24.00 -0.56 13.15
CA PRO A 43 -25.04 0.36 12.73
C PRO A 43 -24.80 0.77 11.28
N ASP A 44 -25.88 1.15 10.60
CA ASP A 44 -25.82 1.82 9.31
C ASP A 44 -24.76 2.93 9.28
N LEU A 45 -24.22 3.20 8.08
CA LEU A 45 -23.11 4.10 7.77
C LEU A 45 -23.13 5.44 8.55
N VAL A 46 -24.34 5.91 8.88
CA VAL A 46 -24.65 7.15 9.61
C VAL A 46 -23.91 7.24 10.95
N HIS A 47 -23.83 6.18 11.75
CA HIS A 47 -23.19 6.26 13.07
C HIS A 47 -21.65 6.37 13.01
N TRP A 48 -21.04 5.78 11.99
CA TRP A 48 -19.59 5.84 11.80
C TRP A 48 -19.14 7.24 11.31
N THR A 49 -19.97 7.93 10.53
CA THR A 49 -19.65 9.30 10.08
C THR A 49 -19.51 10.29 11.24
N SER A 50 -20.32 10.16 12.30
CA SER A 50 -20.20 11.02 13.49
C SER A 50 -18.90 10.83 14.26
N GLN A 51 -18.16 9.73 14.04
CA GLN A 51 -16.91 9.41 14.73
C GLN A 51 -15.69 9.36 13.79
N ARG A 52 -15.87 9.83 12.55
CA ARG A 52 -14.83 9.84 11.50
C ARG A 52 -13.48 10.37 11.97
N ARG A 53 -13.46 11.47 12.72
CA ARG A 53 -12.21 12.07 13.23
C ARG A 53 -11.42 11.11 14.11
N LEU A 54 -12.09 10.49 15.08
CA LEU A 54 -11.48 9.55 16.00
C LEU A 54 -11.02 8.28 15.27
N LEU A 55 -11.86 7.73 14.39
CA LEU A 55 -11.52 6.56 13.59
C LEU A 55 -10.28 6.80 12.74
N ASN A 56 -10.17 7.97 12.11
CA ASN A 56 -8.98 8.31 11.32
C ASN A 56 -7.73 8.39 12.20
N VAL A 57 -7.79 9.02 13.38
CA VAL A 57 -6.63 9.05 14.30
C VAL A 57 -6.21 7.64 14.69
N ILE A 58 -7.16 6.79 15.06
CA ILE A 58 -6.86 5.42 15.49
C ILE A 58 -6.27 4.61 14.33
N LEU A 59 -6.89 4.66 13.15
CA LEU A 59 -6.48 3.87 11.98
C LEU A 59 -5.17 4.35 11.36
N ARG A 60 -4.86 5.65 11.40
CA ARG A 60 -3.57 6.19 10.95
C ARG A 60 -2.40 5.74 11.84
N ASN A 61 -2.64 5.58 13.13
CA ASN A 61 -1.61 5.18 14.11
C ASN A 61 -1.67 3.68 14.43
N ALA A 62 -2.49 2.93 13.69
CA ALA A 62 -2.61 1.51 13.89
C ALA A 62 -1.30 0.81 13.56
N ARG A 63 -0.91 -0.13 14.42
CA ARG A 63 0.11 -1.12 14.11
C ARG A 63 -0.55 -2.33 13.46
N ARG A 64 0.25 -3.11 12.73
CA ARG A 64 -0.20 -4.34 12.04
C ARG A 64 -1.12 -5.17 12.93
N ASP A 65 -2.38 -5.24 12.53
CA ASP A 65 -3.41 -6.04 13.16
C ASP A 65 -4.34 -6.55 12.05
N HIS A 66 -4.28 -7.86 11.78
CA HIS A 66 -5.09 -8.50 10.75
C HIS A 66 -6.60 -8.35 11.01
N ASN A 67 -7.00 -8.06 12.24
CA ASN A 67 -8.40 -7.79 12.61
C ASN A 67 -8.90 -6.42 12.15
N LEU A 68 -8.06 -5.55 11.59
CA LEU A 68 -8.48 -4.26 11.05
C LEU A 68 -8.83 -4.29 9.55
N ARG A 69 -8.51 -5.39 8.83
CA ARG A 69 -8.73 -5.53 7.38
C ARG A 69 -10.18 -5.27 6.95
N TRP A 70 -11.16 -5.62 7.77
CA TRP A 70 -12.58 -5.44 7.45
C TRP A 70 -12.99 -3.96 7.34
N PHE A 71 -12.22 -3.01 7.91
CA PHE A 71 -12.49 -1.56 7.76
C PHE A 71 -12.39 -1.09 6.30
N LEU A 72 -11.69 -1.84 5.43
CA LEU A 72 -11.68 -1.55 3.99
C LEU A 72 -13.08 -1.61 3.35
N LYS A 73 -14.01 -2.38 3.93
CA LYS A 73 -15.42 -2.39 3.49
C LYS A 73 -16.13 -1.04 3.71
N TYR A 74 -15.59 -0.21 4.59
CA TYR A 74 -16.12 1.11 4.97
C TYR A 74 -15.16 2.24 4.57
N LYS A 75 -14.38 2.04 3.48
CA LYS A 75 -13.36 2.97 2.99
C LYS A 75 -13.84 4.39 2.73
N ASP A 76 -15.14 4.61 2.53
CA ASP A 76 -15.70 5.93 2.24
C ASP A 76 -15.92 6.77 3.53
N VAL A 77 -15.95 6.09 4.68
CA VAL A 77 -16.12 6.73 6.00
C VAL A 77 -14.80 7.26 6.54
N ILE A 78 -13.68 6.68 6.13
CA ILE A 78 -12.33 7.02 6.59
C ILE A 78 -11.57 7.85 5.53
N ASP A 79 -10.52 8.55 5.95
CA ASP A 79 -9.74 9.37 5.02
C ASP A 79 -8.60 8.62 4.31
N PHE A 80 -7.91 9.32 3.41
CA PHE A 80 -6.81 8.78 2.63
C PHE A 80 -5.72 8.17 3.50
N GLU A 81 -5.24 8.90 4.52
CA GLU A 81 -4.15 8.42 5.39
C GLU A 81 -4.53 7.18 6.18
N ALA A 82 -5.76 7.13 6.70
CA ALA A 82 -6.28 5.94 7.40
C ALA A 82 -6.38 4.73 6.45
N ARG A 83 -6.83 4.94 5.20
CA ARG A 83 -6.87 3.88 4.17
C ARG A 83 -5.48 3.42 3.78
N ARG A 84 -4.55 4.35 3.57
CA ARG A 84 -3.16 4.05 3.24
C ARG A 84 -2.53 3.18 4.33
N ASN A 85 -2.68 3.55 5.60
CA ASN A 85 -2.15 2.74 6.70
C ASN A 85 -2.80 1.34 6.77
N LEU A 86 -4.11 1.22 6.57
CA LEU A 86 -4.79 -0.08 6.49
C LEU A 86 -4.22 -0.99 5.40
N VAL A 87 -3.94 -0.44 4.22
CA VAL A 87 -3.33 -1.19 3.11
C VAL A 87 -1.89 -1.59 3.43
N LEU A 88 -1.08 -0.65 3.94
CA LEU A 88 0.31 -0.93 4.32
C LEU A 88 0.43 -2.03 5.39
N MET A 89 -0.50 -2.07 6.36
CA MET A 89 -0.55 -3.14 7.36
C MET A 89 -0.89 -4.52 6.78
N MET A 90 -1.43 -4.59 5.56
CA MET A 90 -1.74 -5.85 4.87
C MET A 90 -0.60 -6.35 3.98
N LEU A 91 0.39 -5.51 3.67
CA LEU A 91 1.57 -5.92 2.93
C LEU A 91 2.44 -6.85 3.80
N PRO A 92 3.17 -7.82 3.21
CA PRO A 92 4.12 -8.65 3.93
C PRO A 92 5.15 -7.84 4.72
N GLU A 93 5.66 -8.39 5.82
CA GLU A 93 6.80 -7.78 6.50
C GLU A 93 8.06 -8.14 5.72
N VAL A 94 8.83 -7.14 5.33
CA VAL A 94 10.21 -7.33 4.88
C VAL A 94 11.06 -7.49 6.13
N LYS A 95 11.73 -8.62 6.26
CA LYS A 95 12.67 -8.90 7.34
C LYS A 95 14.05 -8.39 6.94
N GLU A 96 14.85 -7.96 7.91
CA GLU A 96 16.24 -7.55 7.65
C GLU A 96 17.12 -8.69 7.11
N GLU A 97 16.70 -9.94 7.34
CA GLU A 97 17.36 -11.15 6.84
C GLU A 97 16.95 -11.52 5.41
N ASP A 98 15.94 -10.86 4.83
CA ASP A 98 15.47 -11.18 3.49
C ASP A 98 16.52 -10.72 2.47
N GLU A 99 16.91 -11.62 1.56
CA GLU A 99 17.90 -11.35 0.52
C GLU A 99 17.32 -10.40 -0.53
N LEU A 100 18.12 -9.39 -0.92
CA LEU A 100 17.72 -8.45 -1.97
C LEU A 100 17.88 -9.12 -3.33
N HIS A 101 16.89 -8.92 -4.21
CA HIS A 101 17.02 -9.36 -5.60
C HIS A 101 17.96 -8.41 -6.36
N GLU A 102 19.12 -8.93 -6.77
CA GLU A 102 20.16 -8.16 -7.46
C GLU A 102 19.84 -7.96 -8.95
N MET A 103 20.01 -6.73 -9.42
CA MET A 103 19.74 -6.31 -10.78
C MET A 103 20.89 -5.46 -11.32
N LEU A 104 21.55 -5.95 -12.37
CA LEU A 104 22.65 -5.27 -13.06
C LEU A 104 22.24 -4.95 -14.50
N ILE A 105 21.85 -3.71 -14.76
CA ILE A 105 21.17 -3.32 -16.00
C ILE A 105 22.03 -2.39 -16.85
N ASP A 106 22.05 -2.61 -18.16
CA ASP A 106 22.54 -1.64 -19.14
C ASP A 106 21.51 -0.51 -19.33
N ARG A 107 21.90 0.76 -19.15
CA ARG A 107 21.01 1.91 -19.39
C ARG A 107 20.37 1.91 -20.78
N SER A 108 21.10 1.46 -21.80
CA SER A 108 20.61 1.39 -23.18
C SER A 108 19.54 0.31 -23.38
N ARG A 109 19.49 -0.68 -22.47
CA ARG A 109 18.55 -1.81 -22.49
C ARG A 109 17.66 -1.84 -21.26
N LEU A 110 17.38 -0.66 -20.68
CA LEU A 110 16.65 -0.49 -19.43
C LEU A 110 15.38 -1.34 -19.34
N LEU A 111 14.46 -1.18 -20.30
CA LEU A 111 13.18 -1.90 -20.30
C LEU A 111 13.36 -3.42 -20.43
N PRO A 112 13.94 -3.96 -21.51
CA PRO A 112 14.03 -5.41 -21.70
C PRO A 112 14.79 -6.10 -20.58
N GLU A 113 15.90 -5.54 -20.10
CA GLU A 113 16.64 -6.15 -18.99
C GLU A 113 15.85 -6.06 -17.67
N SER A 114 15.13 -4.95 -17.40
CA SER A 114 14.22 -4.88 -16.24
C SER A 114 13.12 -5.94 -16.30
N PHE A 115 12.56 -6.20 -17.49
CA PHE A 115 11.56 -7.26 -17.70
C PHE A 115 12.15 -8.64 -17.47
N ASP A 116 13.35 -8.91 -17.95
CA ASP A 116 14.01 -10.20 -17.78
C ASP A 116 14.32 -10.48 -16.30
N TYR A 117 14.86 -9.48 -15.60
CA TYR A 117 15.21 -9.60 -14.18
C TYR A 117 13.99 -9.76 -13.26
N ILE A 118 12.86 -9.10 -13.55
CA ILE A 118 11.67 -9.12 -12.68
C ILE A 118 10.68 -10.20 -13.12
N GLY A 119 10.56 -10.44 -14.43
CA GLY A 119 9.58 -11.36 -15.02
C GLY A 119 9.80 -12.83 -14.71
N GLN A 120 11.00 -13.20 -14.28
CA GLN A 120 11.38 -14.59 -13.98
C GLN A 120 11.36 -14.90 -12.47
N VAL A 121 11.07 -13.91 -11.63
CA VAL A 121 11.24 -13.99 -10.17
C VAL A 121 9.89 -14.20 -9.50
N ASP A 122 9.86 -15.03 -8.46
CA ASP A 122 8.64 -15.23 -7.67
C ASP A 122 8.28 -13.95 -6.89
N ALA A 123 6.98 -13.67 -6.77
CA ALA A 123 6.49 -12.55 -6.00
C ALA A 123 6.92 -12.58 -4.52
N THR A 124 7.29 -13.74 -3.96
CA THR A 124 7.86 -13.84 -2.61
C THR A 124 9.32 -13.42 -2.53
N GLU A 125 10.11 -13.63 -3.57
CA GLU A 125 11.52 -13.23 -3.61
C GLU A 125 11.64 -11.70 -3.75
N LEU A 126 10.77 -11.08 -4.56
CA LEU A 126 10.70 -9.63 -4.67
C LEU A 126 10.28 -8.90 -3.38
N GLN A 127 9.75 -9.61 -2.37
CA GLN A 127 9.41 -9.01 -1.08
C GLN A 127 10.64 -8.59 -0.29
N GLY A 128 11.79 -9.25 -0.48
CA GLY A 128 13.05 -8.87 0.17
C GLY A 128 13.52 -7.47 -0.25
N GLY A 129 13.12 -7.02 -1.43
CA GLY A 129 13.49 -5.75 -2.02
C GLY A 129 14.43 -5.93 -3.22
N LEU A 130 14.87 -4.82 -3.79
CA LEU A 130 15.71 -4.80 -4.98
C LEU A 130 17.06 -4.16 -4.65
N PHE A 131 18.14 -4.78 -5.09
CA PHE A 131 19.47 -4.19 -5.15
C PHE A 131 19.78 -3.86 -6.61
N MET A 132 20.03 -2.59 -6.91
CA MET A 132 20.05 -2.08 -8.28
C MET A 132 21.37 -1.40 -8.60
N GLU A 133 22.00 -1.82 -9.71
CA GLU A 133 23.24 -1.26 -10.26
C GLU A 133 23.15 -1.08 -11.79
N PHE A 134 23.71 0.02 -12.29
CA PHE A 134 23.90 0.19 -13.74
C PHE A 134 25.28 -0.33 -14.15
N LYS A 135 25.33 -1.04 -15.29
CA LYS A 135 26.59 -1.54 -15.84
C LYS A 135 27.55 -0.39 -16.11
N ASP A 136 28.83 -0.63 -15.81
CA ASP A 136 29.93 0.32 -15.99
C ASP A 136 29.81 1.62 -15.16
N GLU A 137 28.98 1.61 -14.11
CA GLU A 137 28.82 2.72 -13.17
C GLU A 137 29.22 2.31 -11.75
N GLU A 138 29.89 3.21 -11.02
CA GLU A 138 30.31 2.96 -9.63
C GLU A 138 29.19 3.23 -8.60
N ALA A 139 28.07 3.81 -9.04
CA ALA A 139 27.00 4.22 -8.14
C ALA A 139 26.21 3.00 -7.63
N THR A 140 26.02 2.94 -6.31
CA THR A 140 25.25 1.88 -5.65
C THR A 140 24.30 2.43 -4.58
N GLY A 141 23.35 1.60 -4.14
CA GLY A 141 22.48 1.88 -3.01
C GLY A 141 21.12 2.53 -3.36
N PRO A 142 20.37 3.00 -2.35
CA PRO A 142 18.95 3.36 -2.51
C PRO A 142 18.68 4.52 -3.50
N GLY A 143 19.69 5.34 -3.79
CA GLY A 143 19.60 6.40 -4.80
C GLY A 143 19.44 5.84 -6.21
N VAL A 144 20.21 4.81 -6.53
CA VAL A 144 20.22 4.14 -7.85
C VAL A 144 18.89 3.44 -8.07
N LEU A 145 18.35 2.75 -7.05
CA LEU A 145 17.03 2.14 -7.12
C LEU A 145 15.92 3.16 -7.43
N ARG A 146 15.95 4.34 -6.79
CA ARG A 146 14.99 5.41 -7.07
C ARG A 146 15.13 5.97 -8.49
N GLU A 147 16.36 6.13 -8.97
CA GLU A 147 16.62 6.58 -10.33
C GLU A 147 16.09 5.56 -11.35
N TRP A 148 16.45 4.29 -11.18
CA TRP A 148 15.97 3.19 -12.03
C TRP A 148 14.44 3.17 -12.09
N PHE A 149 13.75 3.28 -10.95
CA PHE A 149 12.29 3.29 -10.91
C PHE A 149 11.68 4.47 -11.69
N CYS A 150 12.28 5.66 -11.57
CA CYS A 150 11.87 6.84 -12.34
C CYS A 150 12.07 6.64 -13.85
N LEU A 151 13.23 6.13 -14.26
CA LEU A 151 13.55 5.87 -15.67
C LEU A 151 12.63 4.79 -16.25
N LEU A 152 12.37 3.72 -15.49
CA LEU A 152 11.46 2.66 -15.88
C LEU A 152 10.04 3.20 -16.09
N CYS A 153 9.53 4.01 -15.17
CA CYS A 153 8.22 4.66 -15.32
C CYS A 153 8.17 5.53 -16.59
N GLN A 154 9.20 6.32 -16.86
CA GLN A 154 9.27 7.12 -18.08
C GLN A 154 9.25 6.26 -19.34
N ALA A 155 9.99 5.15 -19.33
CA ALA A 155 10.09 4.25 -20.47
C ALA A 155 8.79 3.44 -20.72
N ILE A 156 8.05 3.08 -19.66
CA ILE A 156 6.74 2.42 -19.76
C ILE A 156 5.68 3.33 -20.41
N PHE A 157 5.71 4.62 -20.10
CA PHE A 157 4.75 5.60 -20.64
C PHE A 157 5.30 6.39 -21.85
N ASN A 158 6.43 5.97 -22.42
CA ASN A 158 7.01 6.59 -23.61
C ASN A 158 6.17 6.25 -24.86
N CYS A 159 5.90 7.23 -25.72
CA CYS A 159 5.20 7.00 -26.99
C CYS A 159 5.94 6.05 -27.95
N ASP A 160 7.28 5.99 -27.87
CA ASP A 160 8.10 5.09 -28.68
C ASP A 160 7.98 3.62 -28.24
N ASN A 161 7.43 3.38 -27.05
CA ASN A 161 7.13 2.06 -26.52
C ASN A 161 5.63 2.00 -26.16
N PRO A 162 4.75 1.64 -27.10
CA PRO A 162 3.32 1.86 -26.96
C PRO A 162 2.66 0.81 -26.05
N LEU A 163 3.18 0.55 -24.85
CA LEU A 163 2.52 -0.24 -23.81
C LEU A 163 1.28 0.48 -23.29
N PHE A 164 1.34 1.81 -23.21
CA PHE A 164 0.27 2.68 -22.78
C PHE A 164 0.07 3.83 -23.76
N LEU A 165 -1.19 4.19 -24.00
CA LEU A 165 -1.59 5.30 -24.85
C LEU A 165 -2.11 6.46 -23.98
N PRO A 166 -1.69 7.71 -24.24
CA PRO A 166 -2.23 8.86 -23.53
C PRO A 166 -3.70 9.08 -23.90
N CYS A 167 -4.51 9.49 -22.93
CA CYS A 167 -5.89 9.89 -23.18
C CYS A 167 -5.93 11.10 -24.11
N PRO A 168 -6.67 11.06 -25.23
CA PRO A 168 -6.76 12.20 -26.15
C PRO A 168 -7.30 13.49 -25.53
N ARG A 169 -7.99 13.40 -24.38
CA ARG A 169 -8.60 14.53 -23.69
C ARG A 169 -7.87 14.96 -22.41
N ASP A 170 -6.94 14.15 -21.90
CA ASP A 170 -6.15 14.44 -20.69
C ASP A 170 -4.84 13.65 -20.73
N HIS A 171 -3.78 14.24 -21.30
CA HIS A 171 -2.48 13.59 -21.48
C HIS A 171 -1.75 13.20 -20.17
N ARG A 172 -2.34 13.50 -19.01
CA ARG A 172 -1.88 12.99 -17.70
C ARG A 172 -2.46 11.61 -17.38
N ARG A 173 -3.41 11.12 -18.18
CA ARG A 173 -4.04 9.81 -18.04
C ARG A 173 -3.57 8.92 -19.17
N PHE A 174 -3.29 7.68 -18.83
CA PHE A 174 -2.85 6.67 -19.77
C PHE A 174 -3.80 5.47 -19.69
N PHE A 175 -4.00 4.81 -20.83
CA PHE A 175 -4.72 3.55 -20.91
C PHE A 175 -3.79 2.51 -21.53
N PRO A 176 -3.81 1.27 -21.03
CA PRO A 176 -2.97 0.25 -21.63
C PRO A 176 -3.40 -0.01 -23.09
N ASN A 177 -2.41 -0.18 -23.96
CA ASN A 177 -2.59 -0.28 -25.40
C ASN A 177 -3.21 -1.63 -25.78
N PRO A 178 -4.43 -1.67 -26.35
CA PRO A 178 -5.11 -2.92 -26.68
C PRO A 178 -4.32 -3.86 -27.61
N GLY A 179 -3.43 -3.31 -28.45
CA GLY A 179 -2.63 -4.09 -29.40
C GLY A 179 -1.44 -4.84 -28.78
N GLU A 180 -0.93 -4.38 -27.63
CA GLU A 180 0.28 -4.90 -26.96
C GLU A 180 -0.03 -5.55 -25.59
N PHE A 181 -1.33 -5.73 -25.29
CA PHE A 181 -1.83 -5.99 -23.94
C PHE A 181 -1.49 -7.38 -23.36
N ILE A 182 -0.96 -8.32 -24.16
CA ILE A 182 -0.97 -9.76 -23.81
C ILE A 182 0.29 -10.28 -23.08
N SER A 183 1.45 -9.61 -23.12
CA SER A 183 2.67 -10.21 -22.54
C SER A 183 3.23 -9.54 -21.28
N ILE A 184 2.95 -8.26 -21.02
CA ILE A 184 3.79 -7.45 -20.10
C ILE A 184 3.12 -7.06 -18.77
N LEU A 185 1.79 -7.03 -18.70
CA LEU A 185 1.07 -6.43 -17.55
C LEU A 185 0.90 -7.33 -16.31
N PHE A 186 1.01 -8.67 -16.44
CA PHE A 186 0.84 -9.55 -15.29
C PHE A 186 1.98 -9.43 -14.27
N THR A 187 3.19 -9.08 -14.73
CA THR A 187 4.38 -8.96 -13.86
C THR A 187 4.39 -7.64 -13.06
N PHE A 188 3.97 -6.52 -13.67
CA PHE A 188 4.14 -5.19 -13.06
C PHE A 188 2.98 -4.71 -12.18
N ALA A 189 1.80 -5.33 -12.26
CA ALA A 189 0.71 -5.00 -11.33
C ALA A 189 1.08 -5.31 -9.86
N VAL A 190 2.08 -6.17 -9.63
CA VAL A 190 2.63 -6.45 -8.29
C VAL A 190 3.66 -5.39 -7.89
N VAL A 191 4.54 -4.96 -8.81
CA VAL A 191 5.65 -4.02 -8.52
C VAL A 191 5.19 -2.57 -8.41
N LEU A 192 4.19 -2.12 -9.18
CA LEU A 192 3.66 -0.75 -9.12
C LEU A 192 2.65 -0.53 -7.97
N VAL A 193 2.25 -1.59 -7.27
CA VAL A 193 1.29 -1.56 -6.15
C VAL A 193 1.98 -1.74 -4.78
N LEU A 194 3.28 -2.04 -4.78
CA LEU A 194 4.17 -1.93 -3.62
C LEU A 194 4.79 -0.52 -3.55
#